data_AF-A0A6J8AAZ4-F1
#
_entry.id   AF-A0A6J8AAZ4-F1
#
_cell.length_a   1.000
_cell.length_b   1.000
_cell.length_c   1.000
_cell.angle_alpha   90.00
_cell.angle_beta   90.00
_cell.angle_gamma   90.00
#
_symmetry.space_group_name_H-M   'P 1'
#
loop_
_entity.id
_entity.type
_entity.pdbx_description
1 polymer ?
#
loop_
_entity_poly.entity_id
_entity_poly.type
_entity_poly.pdbx_seq_one_letter_code
_entity_poly.pdbx_strand_id
1 'polypeptide(L)'
;MVIVRALEIEDVTQCAEGDTNFILIDRFSLLQTAMDEIGSLSDFRLTLEIQFYNENGKLPTVLESAIVDELFNNTDSNSICIINLRQGMNALGFYTICTALPSLVFLFQNNTPSLTIRGILHVLQTQFSEEGSNAYSFEKLVYGVFVRYLREVGSGRRSMLESVLQFVTGAAEEPVFGFKIHPSFTFYEVETTFLPTVNTCISCLRLPRPSSYNAGLPEDAELFKTYDYAFRSTFYGLK
;
A
#
# COMPACT_ATOMS: atom_id res chain seq x y z
N MET A 1 5.11 33.65 30.88
CA MET A 1 5.39 32.36 31.54
C MET A 1 4.13 31.52 31.38
N VAL A 2 4.11 30.61 30.41
CA VAL A 2 2.94 29.75 30.13
C VAL A 2 2.96 28.63 31.16
N ILE A 3 1.91 28.53 31.97
CA ILE A 3 1.71 27.40 32.88
C ILE A 3 1.29 26.23 31.99
N VAL A 4 2.26 25.41 31.60
CA VAL A 4 2.02 24.16 30.86
C VAL A 4 1.37 23.17 31.84
N ARG A 5 0.29 22.50 31.43
CA ARG A 5 -0.30 21.40 32.20
C ARG A 5 0.79 20.36 32.50
N ALA A 6 0.83 19.88 33.73
CA ALA A 6 1.69 18.76 34.09
C ALA A 6 1.36 17.58 33.15
N LEU A 7 2.38 17.02 32.50
CA LEU A 7 2.27 15.76 31.78
C LEU A 7 2.01 14.67 32.82
N GLU A 8 0.86 14.01 32.76
CA GLU A 8 0.43 12.93 33.68
C GLU A 8 1.16 11.59 33.43
N ILE A 9 2.40 11.64 32.94
CA ILE A 9 3.25 10.45 32.85
C ILE A 9 4.12 10.47 34.11
N GLU A 10 3.65 9.79 35.16
CA GLU A 10 4.37 9.69 36.43
C GLU A 10 5.59 8.76 36.33
N ASP A 11 5.59 7.78 35.42
CA ASP A 11 6.70 6.86 35.20
C ASP A 11 6.67 6.24 33.78
N VAL A 12 7.69 6.51 32.97
CA VAL A 12 7.86 5.96 31.60
C VAL A 12 8.18 4.47 31.57
N THR A 13 8.39 3.84 32.73
CA THR A 13 8.71 2.41 32.87
C THR A 13 7.50 1.54 33.19
N GLN A 14 6.36 2.14 33.54
CA GLN A 14 5.11 1.40 33.75
C GLN A 14 4.30 1.34 32.45
N CYS A 15 4.44 0.23 31.72
CA CYS A 15 3.45 -0.17 30.71
C CYS A 15 2.29 -0.87 31.44
N ALA A 16 1.05 -0.49 31.15
CA ALA A 16 -0.11 -1.28 31.55
C ALA A 16 -0.12 -2.57 30.70
N GLU A 17 0.69 -3.55 31.09
CA GLU A 17 0.77 -4.85 30.42
C GLU A 17 -0.59 -5.57 30.50
N GLY A 18 -1.19 -5.85 29.34
CA GLY A 18 -2.33 -6.78 29.21
C GLY A 18 -3.63 -6.16 28.71
N ASP A 19 -3.85 -4.85 28.90
CA ASP A 19 -5.08 -4.19 28.47
C ASP A 19 -4.81 -3.29 27.26
N THR A 20 -5.50 -3.57 26.16
CA THR A 20 -5.40 -2.83 24.89
C THR A 20 -6.81 -2.52 24.41
N ASN A 21 -7.05 -1.25 24.08
CA ASN A 21 -8.27 -0.84 23.40
C ASN A 21 -8.31 -1.48 22.03
N PHE A 22 -9.36 -2.24 21.76
CA PHE A 22 -9.57 -2.86 20.48
C PHE A 22 -10.59 -2.05 19.69
N ILE A 23 -10.24 -1.64 18.46
CA ILE A 23 -11.15 -0.91 17.58
C ILE A 23 -11.24 -1.54 16.19
N LEU A 24 -12.45 -1.57 15.65
CA LEU A 24 -12.76 -2.12 14.33
C LEU A 24 -13.05 -1.01 13.33
N ILE A 25 -12.17 -0.82 12.35
CA ILE A 25 -12.26 0.31 11.43
C ILE A 25 -12.59 -0.19 10.01
N ASP A 26 -13.59 0.40 9.38
CA ASP A 26 -13.86 0.20 7.96
C ASP A 26 -12.83 0.96 7.13
N ARG A 27 -12.11 0.27 6.24
CA ARG A 27 -11.13 0.91 5.33
C ARG A 27 -11.77 1.95 4.40
N PHE A 28 -13.04 1.78 4.03
CA PHE A 28 -13.74 2.70 3.13
C PHE A 28 -14.28 3.94 3.83
N SER A 29 -14.38 3.92 5.15
CA SER A 29 -14.88 5.03 5.97
C SER A 29 -14.01 5.18 7.21
N LEU A 30 -12.69 5.26 6.98
CA LEU A 30 -11.68 5.18 8.03
C LEU A 30 -11.90 6.24 9.11
N LEU A 31 -12.09 7.50 8.73
CA LEU A 31 -12.28 8.58 9.70
C LEU A 31 -13.60 8.42 10.45
N GLN A 32 -14.70 8.10 9.76
CA GLN A 32 -16.01 7.97 10.41
C GLN A 32 -16.01 6.81 11.42
N THR A 33 -15.62 5.61 10.97
CA THR A 33 -15.64 4.41 11.82
C THR A 33 -14.57 4.45 12.91
N ALA A 34 -13.38 5.00 12.64
CA ALA A 34 -12.39 5.23 13.69
C ALA A 34 -12.94 6.16 14.78
N MET A 35 -13.65 7.22 14.41
CA MET A 35 -14.20 8.16 15.38
C MET A 35 -15.35 7.57 16.18
N ASP A 36 -16.21 6.76 15.55
CA ASP A 36 -17.29 6.04 16.25
C ASP A 36 -16.72 5.04 17.28
N GLU A 37 -15.67 4.30 16.90
CA GLU A 37 -15.00 3.34 17.77
C GLU A 37 -14.21 4.03 18.89
N ILE A 38 -13.40 5.04 18.56
CA ILE A 38 -12.63 5.81 19.54
C ILE A 38 -13.55 6.53 20.52
N GLY A 39 -14.67 7.08 20.05
CA GLY A 39 -15.67 7.75 20.89
C GLY A 39 -16.32 6.80 21.91
N SER A 40 -16.24 5.49 21.69
CA SER A 40 -16.78 4.45 22.58
C SER A 40 -15.77 3.94 23.62
N LEU A 41 -14.51 4.40 23.57
CA LEU A 41 -13.47 3.97 24.50
C LEU A 41 -13.61 4.61 25.88
N SER A 42 -13.37 3.83 26.92
CA SER A 42 -13.45 4.29 28.31
C SER A 42 -12.12 4.81 28.87
N ASP A 43 -10.99 4.25 28.44
CA ASP A 43 -9.65 4.70 28.87
C ASP A 43 -8.74 4.94 27.66
N PHE A 44 -8.54 6.21 27.33
CA PHE A 44 -7.70 6.63 26.21
C PHE A 44 -6.19 6.46 26.44
N ARG A 45 -5.77 5.98 27.62
CA ARG A 45 -4.35 5.76 27.95
C ARG A 45 -3.86 4.37 27.60
N LEU A 46 -4.76 3.43 27.33
CA LEU A 46 -4.39 2.09 26.86
C LEU A 46 -3.95 2.14 25.40
N THR A 47 -3.03 1.24 25.04
CA THR A 47 -2.62 1.04 23.65
C THR A 47 -3.82 0.67 22.78
N LEU A 48 -3.76 1.01 21.50
CA LEU A 48 -4.81 0.70 20.53
C LEU A 48 -4.37 -0.45 19.62
N GLU A 49 -5.13 -1.54 19.61
CA GLU A 49 -5.10 -2.55 18.55
C GLU A 49 -6.20 -2.20 17.55
N ILE A 50 -5.78 -1.95 16.32
CA ILE A 50 -6.68 -1.60 15.22
C ILE A 50 -6.82 -2.81 14.31
N GLN A 51 -8.04 -3.33 14.19
CA GLN A 51 -8.37 -4.29 13.15
C GLN A 51 -9.21 -3.63 12.07
N PHE A 52 -8.78 -3.79 10.82
CA PHE A 52 -9.51 -3.29 9.68
C PHE A 52 -10.40 -4.39 9.11
N TYR A 53 -11.69 -4.13 8.94
CA TYR A 53 -12.57 -4.98 8.16
C TYR A 53 -12.77 -4.40 6.75
N ASN A 54 -13.30 -5.21 5.83
CA ASN A 54 -13.31 -4.95 4.38
C ASN A 54 -11.91 -4.91 3.74
N GLU A 55 -11.14 -6.00 3.93
CA GLU A 55 -9.72 -6.13 3.58
C GLU A 55 -9.37 -6.07 2.09
N ASN A 56 -10.37 -6.07 1.20
CA ASN A 56 -10.16 -5.77 -0.23
C ASN A 56 -10.06 -4.26 -0.51
N GLY A 57 -10.17 -3.43 0.52
CA GLY A 57 -10.05 -1.99 0.44
C GLY A 57 -8.61 -1.54 0.18
N LYS A 58 -8.46 -0.76 -0.90
CA LYS A 58 -7.33 0.14 -1.20
C LYS A 58 -6.86 0.82 0.11
N LEU A 59 -5.56 1.11 0.21
CA LEU A 59 -5.05 1.99 1.28
C LEU A 59 -5.99 3.19 1.47
N PRO A 60 -6.30 3.58 2.72
CA PRO A 60 -7.31 4.58 3.02
C PRO A 60 -7.17 5.79 2.10
N THR A 61 -8.23 6.00 1.34
CA THR A 61 -8.38 7.13 0.44
C THR A 61 -8.17 8.41 1.23
N VAL A 62 -7.19 9.24 0.84
CA VAL A 62 -6.66 10.27 1.74
C VAL A 62 -7.76 11.16 2.30
N LEU A 63 -8.67 11.72 1.49
CA LEU A 63 -9.91 12.39 1.91
C LEU A 63 -10.92 12.46 0.74
N GLU A 64 -12.23 12.49 1.02
CA GLU A 64 -13.27 12.81 0.00
C GLU A 64 -13.22 14.28 -0.42
N SER A 65 -13.69 14.61 -1.64
CA SER A 65 -13.63 15.98 -2.16
C SER A 65 -14.33 16.99 -1.25
N ALA A 66 -15.48 16.63 -0.67
CA ALA A 66 -16.22 17.49 0.27
C ALA A 66 -15.41 17.77 1.55
N ILE A 67 -14.71 16.76 2.06
CA ILE A 67 -13.85 16.90 3.26
C ILE A 67 -12.63 17.76 2.94
N VAL A 68 -12.04 17.58 1.76
CA VAL A 68 -10.91 18.40 1.30
C VAL A 68 -11.32 19.87 1.16
N ASP A 69 -12.49 20.14 0.58
CA ASP A 69 -13.03 21.49 0.47
C ASP A 69 -13.31 22.11 1.85
N GLU A 70 -13.90 21.35 2.76
CA GLU A 70 -14.12 21.82 4.14
C GLU A 70 -12.78 22.11 4.86
N LEU A 71 -11.77 21.28 4.63
CA LEU A 71 -10.48 21.39 5.29
C LEU A 71 -9.68 22.63 4.86
N PHE A 72 -9.65 22.94 3.56
CA PHE A 72 -8.78 23.99 3.01
C PHE A 72 -9.52 25.26 2.54
N ASN A 73 -10.79 25.15 2.13
CA ASN A 73 -11.54 26.26 1.52
C ASN A 73 -12.58 26.87 2.48
N ASN A 74 -13.08 26.10 3.46
CA ASN A 74 -14.06 26.59 4.44
C ASN A 74 -13.39 26.95 5.78
N THR A 75 -13.18 28.23 6.07
CA THR A 75 -12.57 28.66 7.33
C THR A 75 -13.45 28.38 8.55
N ASP A 76 -14.77 28.34 8.38
CA ASP A 76 -15.77 28.22 9.44
C ASP A 76 -16.39 26.82 9.47
N SER A 77 -15.54 25.80 9.61
CA SER A 77 -16.01 24.44 9.90
C SER A 77 -16.46 24.34 11.36
N ASN A 78 -17.66 23.80 11.57
CA ASN A 78 -18.15 23.45 12.91
C ASN A 78 -17.69 22.05 13.36
N SER A 79 -17.00 21.31 12.49
CA SER A 79 -16.49 19.97 12.79
C SER A 79 -15.21 20.06 13.63
N ILE A 80 -15.28 19.62 14.88
CA ILE A 80 -14.10 19.55 15.76
C ILE A 80 -12.98 18.69 15.17
N CYS A 81 -13.33 17.66 14.38
CA CYS A 81 -12.37 16.82 13.68
C CYS A 81 -11.59 17.60 12.62
N ILE A 82 -12.29 18.39 11.78
CA ILE A 82 -11.64 19.22 10.75
C ILE A 82 -10.76 20.28 11.39
N ILE A 83 -11.20 20.90 12.48
CA ILE A 83 -10.42 21.86 13.24
C ILE A 83 -9.13 21.22 13.77
N ASN A 84 -9.21 20.06 14.40
CA ASN A 84 -8.04 19.34 14.94
C ASN A 84 -7.09 18.87 13.84
N LEU A 85 -7.63 18.35 12.73
CA LEU A 85 -6.83 17.94 11.57
C LEU A 85 -6.09 19.14 10.99
N ARG A 86 -6.77 20.28 10.83
CA ARG A 86 -6.16 21.56 10.39
C ARG A 86 -5.03 21.99 11.32
N GLN A 87 -5.23 21.90 12.64
CA GLN A 87 -4.19 22.20 13.62
C GLN A 87 -2.97 21.28 13.49
N GLY A 88 -3.19 19.97 13.36
CA GLY A 88 -2.11 18.99 13.16
C GLY A 88 -1.34 19.22 11.86
N MET A 89 -2.05 19.48 10.76
CA MET A 89 -1.44 19.83 9.47
C MET A 89 -0.67 21.15 9.54
N ASN A 90 -1.19 22.14 10.26
CA ASN A 90 -0.51 23.42 10.45
C ASN A 90 0.77 23.28 11.29
N ALA A 91 0.78 22.41 12.30
CA ALA A 91 1.98 22.12 13.08
C ALA A 91 3.13 21.55 12.24
N LEU A 92 2.80 20.81 11.18
CA LEU A 92 3.75 20.31 10.18
C LEU A 92 4.00 21.28 9.00
N GLY A 93 3.31 22.44 8.98
CA GLY A 93 3.37 23.43 7.91
C GLY A 93 2.57 23.08 6.65
N PHE A 94 1.95 21.90 6.57
CA PHE A 94 1.19 21.47 5.39
C PHE A 94 -0.01 22.37 5.10
N TYR A 95 -0.77 22.77 6.13
CA TYR A 95 -1.91 23.66 5.94
C TYR A 95 -1.49 24.99 5.31
N THR A 96 -0.47 25.64 5.88
CA THR A 96 0.12 26.88 5.34
C THR A 96 0.58 26.72 3.90
N ILE A 97 1.30 25.65 3.58
CA ILE A 97 1.77 25.39 2.22
C ILE A 97 0.61 25.19 1.25
N CYS A 98 -0.43 24.44 1.62
CA CYS A 98 -1.60 24.22 0.77
C CYS A 98 -2.42 25.50 0.58
N THR A 99 -2.49 26.39 1.57
CA THR A 99 -3.13 27.71 1.39
C THR A 99 -2.33 28.64 0.47
N ALA A 100 -0.99 28.55 0.50
CA ALA A 100 -0.12 29.33 -0.38
C ALA A 100 -0.05 28.76 -1.82
N LEU A 101 -0.21 27.45 -1.96
CA LEU A 101 -0.18 26.70 -3.22
C LEU A 101 -1.42 25.80 -3.31
N PRO A 102 -2.60 26.34 -3.68
CA PRO A 102 -3.87 25.59 -3.69
C PRO A 102 -3.87 24.35 -4.58
N SER A 103 -2.97 24.25 -5.56
CA SER A 103 -2.82 23.05 -6.39
C SER A 103 -2.36 21.82 -5.58
N LEU A 104 -1.73 21.98 -4.42
CA LEU A 104 -1.32 20.86 -3.58
C LEU A 104 -2.49 20.21 -2.83
N VAL A 105 -3.64 20.89 -2.77
CA VAL A 105 -4.88 20.34 -2.20
C VAL A 105 -5.31 19.07 -2.95
N PHE A 106 -5.03 18.99 -4.26
CA PHE A 106 -5.33 17.80 -5.07
C PHE A 106 -4.56 16.55 -4.63
N LEU A 107 -3.45 16.68 -3.88
CA LEU A 107 -2.74 15.52 -3.32
C LEU A 107 -3.55 14.77 -2.24
N PHE A 108 -4.55 15.43 -1.65
CA PHE A 108 -5.44 14.83 -0.66
C PHE A 108 -6.71 14.25 -1.27
N GLN A 109 -6.94 14.46 -2.57
CA GLN A 109 -8.10 13.94 -3.30
C GLN A 109 -7.77 12.63 -4.01
N ASN A 110 -8.76 11.75 -4.09
CA ASN A 110 -8.65 10.49 -4.85
C ASN A 110 -8.91 10.75 -6.33
N ASN A 111 -7.86 11.03 -7.10
CA ASN A 111 -8.01 11.33 -8.54
C ASN A 111 -7.01 10.57 -9.41
N THR A 112 -6.62 9.38 -8.98
CA THR A 112 -5.65 8.56 -9.71
C THR A 112 -6.30 7.82 -10.87
N PRO A 113 -5.66 7.82 -12.05
CA PRO A 113 -6.13 7.07 -13.19
C PRO A 113 -6.08 5.57 -12.91
N SER A 114 -6.98 4.81 -13.53
CA SER A 114 -6.97 3.35 -13.47
C SER A 114 -5.62 2.80 -13.95
N LEU A 115 -5.05 1.84 -13.21
CA LEU A 115 -3.78 1.26 -13.57
C LEU A 115 -3.92 0.46 -14.88
N THR A 116 -2.91 0.54 -15.74
CA THR A 116 -2.89 -0.22 -17.01
C THR A 116 -1.75 -1.22 -16.99
N ILE A 117 -1.84 -2.26 -17.83
CA ILE A 117 -0.75 -3.23 -18.02
C ILE A 117 0.55 -2.50 -18.41
N ARG A 118 0.45 -1.51 -19.30
CA ARG A 118 1.59 -0.69 -19.71
C ARG A 118 2.15 0.13 -18.55
N GLY A 119 1.29 0.64 -17.68
CA GLY A 119 1.67 1.31 -16.44
C GLY A 119 2.49 0.40 -15.53
N ILE A 120 2.01 -0.81 -15.23
CA ILE A 120 2.75 -1.79 -14.43
C ILE A 120 4.12 -2.10 -15.04
N LEU A 121 4.17 -2.38 -16.34
CA LEU A 121 5.43 -2.72 -17.01
C LEU A 121 6.40 -1.54 -17.09
N HIS A 122 5.89 -0.30 -17.07
CA HIS A 122 6.73 0.89 -17.03
C HIS A 122 7.31 1.13 -15.62
N VAL A 123 6.48 0.93 -14.60
CA VAL A 123 6.84 1.10 -13.20
C VAL A 123 7.80 0.01 -12.73
N LEU A 124 7.57 -1.26 -13.12
CA LEU A 124 8.40 -2.41 -12.78
C LEU A 124 9.57 -2.56 -13.75
N GLN A 125 10.68 -1.88 -13.47
CA GLN A 125 11.87 -2.00 -14.30
C GLN A 125 12.52 -3.38 -14.16
N THR A 126 12.64 -4.10 -15.27
CA THR A 126 13.18 -5.47 -15.27
C THR A 126 14.69 -5.48 -15.36
N GLN A 127 15.31 -6.20 -14.44
CA GLN A 127 16.75 -6.43 -14.35
C GLN A 127 17.02 -7.86 -14.82
N PHE A 128 17.41 -7.97 -16.09
CA PHE A 128 17.83 -9.23 -16.67
C PHE A 128 19.31 -9.49 -16.39
N SER A 129 19.69 -10.76 -16.35
CA SER A 129 21.06 -11.25 -16.44
C SER A 129 21.70 -10.86 -17.78
N GLU A 130 23.01 -11.10 -17.91
CA GLU A 130 23.77 -10.79 -19.13
C GLU A 130 23.15 -11.45 -20.37
N GLU A 131 22.97 -10.67 -21.43
CA GLU A 131 22.43 -11.15 -22.70
C GLU A 131 23.31 -12.27 -23.28
N GLY A 132 22.67 -13.36 -23.70
CA GLY A 132 23.38 -14.57 -24.16
C GLY A 132 23.67 -15.60 -23.06
N SER A 133 23.46 -15.27 -21.78
CA SER A 133 23.53 -16.26 -20.70
C SER A 133 22.32 -17.21 -20.71
N ASN A 134 22.50 -18.41 -20.13
CA ASN A 134 21.38 -19.33 -19.88
C ASN A 134 20.33 -18.69 -18.97
N ALA A 135 20.77 -17.94 -17.95
CA ALA A 135 19.90 -17.21 -17.04
C ALA A 135 18.98 -16.25 -17.82
N TYR A 136 19.54 -15.40 -18.69
CA TYR A 136 18.79 -14.47 -19.52
C TYR A 136 17.69 -15.14 -20.37
N SER A 137 17.99 -16.33 -20.90
CA SER A 137 17.03 -17.11 -21.70
C SER A 137 15.83 -17.56 -20.86
N PHE A 138 16.08 -18.08 -19.65
CA PHE A 138 15.01 -18.45 -18.72
C PHE A 138 14.21 -17.25 -18.23
N GLU A 139 14.90 -16.15 -17.93
CA GLU A 139 14.27 -14.92 -17.46
C GLU A 139 13.32 -14.34 -18.51
N LYS A 140 13.70 -14.37 -19.80
CA LYS A 140 12.79 -13.99 -20.89
C LYS A 140 11.54 -14.87 -20.95
N LEU A 141 11.68 -16.18 -20.75
CA LEU A 141 10.54 -17.10 -20.73
C LEU A 141 9.59 -16.77 -19.58
N VAL A 142 10.11 -16.63 -18.36
CA VAL A 142 9.34 -16.28 -17.16
C VAL A 142 8.68 -14.91 -17.31
N TYR A 143 9.41 -13.92 -17.81
CA TYR A 143 8.87 -12.58 -18.07
C TYR A 143 7.73 -12.64 -19.11
N GLY A 144 7.87 -13.44 -20.16
CA GLY A 144 6.82 -13.68 -21.13
C GLY A 144 5.55 -14.26 -20.51
N VAL A 145 5.67 -15.21 -19.58
CA VAL A 145 4.54 -15.75 -18.80
C VAL A 145 3.89 -14.65 -17.95
N PHE A 146 4.69 -13.85 -17.24
CA PHE A 146 4.19 -12.74 -16.43
C PHE A 146 3.42 -11.70 -17.26
N VAL A 147 3.91 -11.33 -18.43
CA VAL A 147 3.19 -10.42 -19.34
C VAL A 147 1.85 -11.02 -19.79
N ARG A 148 1.80 -12.33 -20.06
CA ARG A 148 0.53 -13.01 -20.37
C ARG A 148 -0.42 -13.02 -19.17
N TYR A 149 0.09 -13.25 -17.95
CA TYR A 149 -0.70 -13.12 -16.73
C TYR A 149 -1.32 -11.73 -16.60
N LEU A 150 -0.54 -10.66 -16.77
CA LEU A 150 -1.05 -9.29 -16.69
C LEU A 150 -2.14 -9.00 -17.74
N ARG A 151 -2.10 -9.64 -18.91
CA ARG A 151 -3.17 -9.53 -19.91
C ARG A 151 -4.48 -10.18 -19.44
N GLU A 152 -4.40 -11.32 -18.75
CA GLU A 152 -5.57 -11.97 -18.16
C GLU A 152 -6.16 -11.14 -17.01
N VAL A 153 -5.30 -10.56 -16.17
CA VAL A 153 -5.67 -9.59 -15.12
C VAL A 153 -6.34 -8.36 -15.71
N GLY A 154 -5.72 -7.71 -16.71
CA GLY A 154 -6.29 -6.54 -17.38
C GLY A 154 -7.56 -6.81 -18.19
N SER A 155 -7.84 -8.09 -18.53
CA SER A 155 -9.10 -8.52 -19.14
C SER A 155 -10.20 -8.82 -18.11
N GLY A 156 -9.93 -8.62 -16.81
CA GLY A 156 -10.87 -8.89 -15.72
C GLY A 156 -11.10 -10.38 -15.44
N ARG A 157 -10.27 -11.28 -15.96
CA ARG A 157 -10.43 -12.74 -15.76
C ARG A 157 -9.74 -13.25 -14.49
N ARG A 158 -8.95 -12.41 -13.81
CA ARG A 158 -8.12 -12.75 -12.65
C ARG A 158 -8.17 -11.63 -11.59
N SER A 159 -7.11 -11.49 -10.78
CA SER A 159 -6.95 -10.40 -9.80
C SER A 159 -7.01 -9.01 -10.45
N MET A 160 -6.88 -7.96 -9.63
CA MET A 160 -6.76 -6.58 -10.11
C MET A 160 -5.29 -6.23 -10.40
N LEU A 161 -5.05 -5.24 -11.27
CA LEU A 161 -3.70 -4.74 -11.57
C LEU A 161 -3.10 -4.07 -10.33
N GLU A 162 -3.94 -3.36 -9.58
CA GLU A 162 -3.66 -2.71 -8.31
C GLU A 162 -3.13 -3.71 -7.28
N SER A 163 -3.66 -4.93 -7.24
CA SER A 163 -3.18 -5.99 -6.34
C SER A 163 -1.73 -6.38 -6.65
N VAL A 164 -1.33 -6.38 -7.93
CA VAL A 164 0.06 -6.67 -8.31
C VAL A 164 0.97 -5.53 -7.88
N LEU A 165 0.58 -4.27 -8.11
CA LEU A 165 1.39 -3.12 -7.70
C LEU A 165 1.50 -3.03 -6.17
N GLN A 166 0.40 -3.30 -5.46
CA GLN A 166 0.35 -3.30 -4.00
C GLN A 166 1.22 -4.41 -3.42
N PHE A 167 1.20 -5.60 -4.02
CA PHE A 167 2.08 -6.69 -3.62
C PHE A 167 3.55 -6.27 -3.70
N VAL A 168 3.95 -5.54 -4.76
CA VAL A 168 5.35 -5.13 -4.96
C VAL A 168 5.76 -3.95 -4.08
N THR A 169 4.91 -2.93 -4.00
CA THR A 169 5.28 -1.59 -3.50
C THR A 169 4.60 -1.21 -2.19
N GLY A 170 3.61 -1.99 -1.76
CA GLY A 170 2.69 -1.62 -0.70
C GLY A 170 1.60 -0.62 -1.11
N ALA A 171 1.72 0.03 -2.28
CA ALA A 171 0.77 1.00 -2.80
C ALA A 171 -0.06 0.43 -3.95
N ALA A 172 -1.36 0.73 -3.97
CA ALA A 172 -2.27 0.31 -5.05
C ALA A 172 -2.14 1.19 -6.31
N GLU A 173 -1.38 2.28 -6.23
CA GLU A 173 -1.23 3.29 -7.28
C GLU A 173 0.17 3.90 -7.23
N GLU A 174 0.59 4.49 -8.35
CA GLU A 174 1.82 5.26 -8.40
C GLU A 174 1.61 6.62 -7.73
N PRO A 175 2.51 7.06 -6.81
CA PRO A 175 2.44 8.40 -6.24
C PRO A 175 2.51 9.49 -7.31
N VAL A 176 1.92 10.65 -7.04
CA VAL A 176 1.89 11.79 -8.00
C VAL A 176 3.29 12.21 -8.46
N PHE A 177 4.29 12.07 -7.59
CA PHE A 177 5.70 12.36 -7.90
C PHE A 177 6.51 11.12 -8.29
N GLY A 178 5.84 10.01 -8.57
CA GLY A 178 6.46 8.72 -8.79
C GLY A 178 7.05 8.12 -7.51
N PHE A 179 7.62 6.92 -7.66
CA PHE A 179 8.29 6.24 -6.56
C PHE A 179 9.71 6.75 -6.36
N LYS A 180 10.05 7.10 -5.11
CA LYS A 180 11.44 7.46 -4.74
C LYS A 180 12.39 6.28 -4.92
N ILE A 181 11.96 5.08 -4.54
CA ILE A 181 12.64 3.82 -4.85
C ILE A 181 11.87 3.21 -6.00
N HIS A 182 12.41 3.31 -7.21
CA HIS A 182 11.76 2.77 -8.39
C HIS A 182 11.54 1.26 -8.25
N PRO A 183 10.29 0.79 -8.39
CA PRO A 183 10.00 -0.62 -8.33
C PRO A 183 10.78 -1.40 -9.37
N SER A 184 11.24 -2.57 -8.97
CA SER A 184 12.12 -3.39 -9.79
C SER A 184 11.62 -4.82 -9.89
N PHE A 185 12.12 -5.50 -10.90
CA PHE A 185 11.73 -6.85 -11.25
C PHE A 185 13.01 -7.66 -11.46
N THR A 186 13.20 -8.71 -10.67
CA THR A 186 14.37 -9.59 -10.70
C THR A 186 13.95 -11.05 -10.71
N PHE A 187 14.93 -11.94 -10.88
CA PHE A 187 14.69 -13.38 -10.96
C PHE A 187 15.55 -14.15 -9.97
N TYR A 188 15.10 -15.34 -9.59
CA TYR A 188 15.88 -16.24 -8.72
C TYR A 188 15.67 -17.70 -9.11
N GLU A 189 16.69 -18.52 -8.89
CA GLU A 189 16.66 -19.93 -9.26
C GLU A 189 15.83 -20.76 -8.30
N VAL A 190 15.06 -21.68 -8.86
CA VAL A 190 14.30 -22.70 -8.13
C VAL A 190 14.39 -24.05 -8.82
N GLU A 191 14.26 -25.10 -8.03
CA GLU A 191 14.15 -26.47 -8.54
C GLU A 191 12.69 -26.91 -8.71
N THR A 192 11.80 -26.48 -7.80
CA THR A 192 10.43 -27.04 -7.71
C THR A 192 9.35 -25.99 -7.46
N THR A 193 9.59 -24.99 -6.62
CA THR A 193 8.54 -24.04 -6.20
C THR A 193 8.58 -22.74 -7.00
N PHE A 194 7.53 -22.47 -7.78
CA PHE A 194 7.44 -21.27 -8.63
C PHE A 194 6.62 -20.12 -8.00
N LEU A 195 6.72 -19.93 -6.68
CA LEU A 195 6.02 -18.86 -5.96
C LEU A 195 6.72 -17.49 -6.12
N PRO A 196 6.04 -16.45 -6.59
CA PRO A 196 6.58 -15.09 -6.54
C PRO A 196 6.89 -14.65 -5.12
N THR A 197 7.97 -13.91 -4.95
CA THR A 197 8.31 -13.26 -3.66
C THR A 197 8.56 -11.78 -3.87
N VAL A 198 8.50 -11.01 -2.79
CA VAL A 198 8.71 -9.57 -2.82
C VAL A 198 9.62 -9.14 -1.67
N ASN A 199 10.46 -8.14 -1.92
CA ASN A 199 11.01 -7.30 -0.86
C ASN A 199 10.41 -5.90 -0.98
N THR A 200 9.39 -5.62 -0.18
CA THR A 200 8.62 -4.37 -0.24
C THR A 200 9.45 -3.17 0.18
N CYS A 201 10.43 -3.34 1.08
CA CYS A 201 11.34 -2.27 1.51
C CYS A 201 12.17 -1.67 0.36
N ILE A 202 12.36 -2.43 -0.72
CA ILE A 202 13.08 -2.00 -1.93
C ILE A 202 12.19 -2.08 -3.18
N SER A 203 10.88 -2.27 -3.01
CA SER A 203 9.91 -2.43 -4.10
C SER A 203 10.34 -3.43 -5.17
N CYS A 204 10.89 -4.59 -4.78
CA CYS A 204 11.46 -5.55 -5.72
C CYS A 204 10.61 -6.82 -5.81
N LEU A 205 9.98 -7.04 -6.96
CA LEU A 205 9.35 -8.31 -7.31
C LEU A 205 10.43 -9.31 -7.74
N ARG A 206 10.37 -10.53 -7.22
CA ARG A 206 11.27 -11.61 -7.58
C ARG A 206 10.46 -12.76 -8.15
N LEU A 207 10.67 -13.07 -9.43
CA LEU A 207 10.05 -14.23 -10.06
C LEU A 207 10.99 -15.43 -10.11
N PRO A 208 10.47 -16.63 -9.80
CA PRO A 208 11.26 -17.85 -9.88
C PRO A 208 11.51 -18.24 -11.34
N ARG A 209 12.75 -18.61 -11.64
CA ARG A 209 13.18 -19.21 -12.91
C ARG A 209 13.74 -20.60 -12.66
N PRO A 210 13.61 -21.54 -13.61
CA PRO A 210 14.19 -22.86 -13.45
C PRO A 210 15.73 -22.79 -13.36
N SER A 211 16.31 -23.69 -12.57
CA SER A 211 17.76 -23.85 -12.43
C SER A 211 18.41 -24.56 -13.63
N SER A 212 17.64 -25.34 -14.41
CA SER A 212 18.14 -26.06 -15.59
C SER A 212 17.07 -26.24 -16.67
N TYR A 213 17.49 -26.47 -17.92
CA TYR A 213 16.59 -26.63 -19.07
C TYR A 213 15.66 -27.85 -18.96
N ASN A 214 16.04 -28.87 -18.18
CA ASN A 214 15.23 -30.07 -18.00
C ASN A 214 14.10 -29.87 -17.00
N ALA A 215 14.23 -28.90 -16.09
CA ALA A 215 13.15 -28.43 -15.24
C ALA A 215 12.35 -27.39 -16.06
N GLY A 216 11.46 -27.87 -16.93
CA GLY A 216 10.57 -26.99 -17.68
C GLY A 216 9.75 -26.08 -16.76
N LEU A 217 9.37 -24.91 -17.26
CA LEU A 217 8.36 -24.09 -16.57
C LEU A 217 7.04 -24.87 -16.50
N PRO A 218 6.31 -24.83 -15.37
CA PRO A 218 4.95 -25.35 -15.31
C PRO A 218 4.06 -24.66 -16.35
N GLU A 219 2.93 -25.27 -16.66
CA GLU A 219 1.98 -24.66 -17.59
C GLU A 219 1.49 -23.29 -17.08
N ASP A 220 1.20 -22.39 -18.02
CA ASP A 220 0.69 -21.05 -17.71
C ASP A 220 -0.49 -21.09 -16.72
N ALA A 221 -1.38 -22.07 -16.83
CA ALA A 221 -2.53 -22.22 -15.95
C ALA A 221 -2.14 -22.47 -14.48
N GLU A 222 -1.08 -23.22 -14.22
CA GLU A 222 -0.56 -23.50 -12.87
C GLU A 222 0.24 -22.31 -12.33
N LEU A 223 1.07 -21.70 -13.16
CA LEU A 223 1.81 -20.49 -12.80
C LEU A 223 0.85 -19.35 -12.46
N PHE A 224 -0.22 -19.17 -13.23
CA PHE A 224 -1.19 -18.12 -12.96
C PHE A 224 -1.97 -18.35 -11.66
N LYS A 225 -2.25 -19.60 -11.27
CA LYS A 225 -2.83 -19.91 -9.94
C LYS A 225 -1.87 -19.51 -8.82
N THR A 226 -0.58 -19.79 -9.01
CA THR A 226 0.46 -19.41 -8.06
C THR A 226 0.59 -17.88 -7.94
N TYR A 227 0.47 -17.17 -9.07
CA TYR A 227 0.48 -15.71 -9.10
C TYR A 227 -0.78 -15.12 -8.45
N ASP A 228 -1.95 -15.68 -8.73
CA ASP A 228 -3.20 -15.30 -8.04
C ASP A 228 -3.06 -15.49 -6.53
N TYR A 229 -2.48 -16.61 -6.08
CA TYR A 229 -2.23 -16.86 -4.66
C TYR A 229 -1.31 -15.80 -4.04
N ALA A 230 -0.18 -15.48 -4.69
CA ALA A 230 0.75 -14.47 -4.20
C ALA A 230 0.14 -13.06 -4.19
N PHE A 231 -0.43 -12.62 -5.31
CA PHE A 231 -0.92 -11.25 -5.48
C PHE A 231 -2.25 -10.95 -4.80
N ARG A 232 -3.00 -11.97 -4.38
CA ARG A 232 -4.21 -11.81 -3.54
C ARG A 232 -3.90 -11.84 -2.05
N SER A 233 -2.68 -12.22 -1.65
CA SER A 233 -2.32 -12.20 -0.24
C SER A 233 -2.31 -10.77 0.28
N THR A 234 -3.25 -10.45 1.16
CA THR A 234 -3.25 -9.19 1.94
C THR A 234 -2.21 -9.21 3.06
N PHE A 235 -1.61 -10.37 3.33
CA PHE A 235 -0.56 -10.57 4.33
C PHE A 235 0.83 -10.44 3.69
N TYR A 236 1.59 -9.44 4.16
CA TYR A 236 3.00 -9.29 3.86
C TYR A 236 3.82 -10.31 4.69
N GLY A 237 3.80 -11.58 4.29
CA GLY A 237 4.62 -12.62 4.92
C GLY A 237 3.92 -13.98 4.99
N LEU A 238 4.68 -15.05 4.76
CA LEU A 238 4.28 -16.40 5.11
C LEU A 238 4.30 -16.55 6.63
N LYS A 239 3.28 -17.21 7.20
CA LYS A 239 3.32 -17.74 8.57
C LYS A 239 4.43 -18.78 8.72
#